data_AF-M7YIU0-F1
#
_entry.id   AF-M7YIU0-F1
#
_cell.length_a   1.000
_cell.length_b   1.000
_cell.length_c   1.000
_cell.angle_alpha   90.00
_cell.angle_beta   90.00
_cell.angle_gamma   90.00
#
_symmetry.space_group_name_H-M   'P 1'
#
loop_
_entity.id
_entity.type
_entity.pdbx_description
1 polymer ?
#
loop_
_entity_poly.entity_id
_entity_poly.type
_entity_poly.pdbx_seq_one_letter_code
_entity_poly.pdbx_strand_id
1 'polypeptide(L)'
;MRSDELVAHIAQLPPASDIVRTMDEISNTVCSVIDSAELCRNTHPDREFAEEADKASMRIYEHLQYLNTNTTLYNAILKAESEGALLSEESRKAANNLRVDFEKGGIHLPKVAHLLLDYQQVISLFSGITCWFNENVMNKPGFVDIYPASRIPRNIQHNFKPISRFKPRGVEEQSNAMNATRQKGVRIVTDSGSVSSALRWASDEEVRRQVYVVGNSEPRENIGVLDELIDARDEFAKTMGCRSYAEFAIRPNMAASVDVVMSFLNDLSDTVRHKADEEFNTIKDFKRRVCYDKSVDLEPWDEDYFIGMMKSSAHTVDPSVVASYFPLSQCIKGLNVLVESLFGATFHQVPMGDGESWHPNVIKLSLHHPDEIIALVCNFSSSRGLTARLNHCDVETLFHEFGHALHSLLSRTEYQHFSGTRVALDVAETPSNLFEFYAWDYRVLRTFALDETTGDPIPEKLVKALNASRNMFPATDLQRQGTIAISMLDVLPQLYGKKYAKVIHCPAAQIMAA
;
A
#
# COMPACT_ATOMS: atom_id res chain seq x y z
N MET A 1 6.54 23.53 -25.07
CA MET A 1 7.16 23.21 -23.77
C MET A 1 8.64 22.90 -23.99
N ARG A 2 9.49 22.99 -22.96
CA ARG A 2 10.91 22.60 -23.05
C ARG A 2 11.10 21.18 -23.58
N SER A 3 10.21 20.26 -23.19
CA SER A 3 10.14 18.90 -23.72
C SER A 3 10.02 18.86 -25.26
N ASP A 4 9.21 19.72 -25.87
CA ASP A 4 9.04 19.76 -27.33
C ASP A 4 10.31 20.22 -28.07
N GLU A 5 11.08 21.13 -27.47
CA GLU A 5 12.38 21.54 -28.00
C GLU A 5 13.38 20.39 -28.00
N LEU A 6 13.40 19.61 -26.92
CA LEU A 6 14.23 18.41 -26.78
C LEU A 6 13.79 17.32 -27.76
N VAL A 7 12.48 17.13 -27.97
CA VAL A 7 11.95 16.23 -29.01
C VAL A 7 12.40 16.68 -30.40
N ALA A 8 12.34 17.98 -30.69
CA ALA A 8 12.82 18.53 -31.96
C ALA A 8 14.34 18.34 -32.15
N HIS A 9 15.12 18.39 -31.06
CA HIS A 9 16.54 18.07 -31.10
C HIS A 9 16.80 16.59 -31.41
N ILE A 10 16.08 15.67 -30.73
CA ILE A 10 16.18 14.23 -31.01
C ILE A 10 15.79 13.91 -32.46
N ALA A 11 14.82 14.62 -33.03
CA ALA A 11 14.42 14.46 -34.43
C ALA A 11 15.54 14.77 -35.44
N GLN A 12 16.58 15.51 -35.04
CA GLN A 12 17.79 15.74 -35.84
C GLN A 12 18.76 14.54 -35.82
N LEU A 13 18.43 13.47 -35.07
CA LEU A 13 19.19 12.24 -34.93
C LEU A 13 20.65 12.46 -34.49
N PRO A 14 20.88 13.06 -33.30
CA PRO A 14 22.22 13.24 -32.73
C PRO A 14 22.92 11.89 -32.45
N PRO A 15 24.17 11.89 -31.98
CA PRO A 15 24.86 10.66 -31.57
C PRO A 15 24.10 9.88 -30.50
N ALA A 16 24.27 8.55 -30.46
CA ALA A 16 23.54 7.65 -29.55
C ALA A 16 23.59 8.08 -28.07
N SER A 17 24.74 8.55 -27.57
CA SER A 17 24.89 9.01 -26.19
C SER A 17 24.04 10.26 -25.89
N ASP A 18 23.95 11.17 -26.86
CA ASP A 18 23.14 12.38 -26.73
C ASP A 18 21.66 12.05 -26.80
N ILE A 19 21.24 11.09 -27.64
CA ILE A 19 19.84 10.64 -27.69
C ILE A 19 19.38 10.16 -26.31
N VAL A 20 20.12 9.25 -25.68
CA VAL A 20 19.75 8.67 -24.38
C VAL A 20 19.69 9.76 -23.30
N ARG A 21 20.70 10.64 -23.26
CA ARG A 21 20.75 11.75 -22.29
C ARG A 21 19.63 12.76 -22.49
N THR A 22 19.34 13.15 -23.74
CA THR A 22 18.24 14.08 -24.02
C THR A 22 16.89 13.46 -23.69
N MET A 23 16.71 12.15 -23.86
CA MET A 23 15.49 11.46 -23.44
C MET A 23 15.32 11.41 -21.92
N ASP A 24 16.41 11.19 -21.18
CA ASP A 24 16.40 11.27 -19.74
C ASP A 24 16.09 12.71 -19.28
N GLU A 25 16.61 13.74 -19.97
CA GLU A 25 16.28 15.15 -19.70
C GLU A 25 14.81 15.49 -19.99
N ILE A 26 14.20 14.91 -21.03
CA ILE A 26 12.75 15.01 -21.27
C ILE A 26 11.99 14.42 -20.08
N SER A 27 12.37 13.22 -19.66
CA SER A 27 11.74 12.52 -18.53
C SER A 27 11.85 13.35 -17.25
N ASN A 28 13.03 13.90 -16.96
CA ASN A 28 13.25 14.78 -15.80
C ASN A 28 12.39 16.05 -15.87
N THR A 29 12.35 16.71 -17.02
CA THR A 29 11.54 17.91 -17.22
C THR A 29 10.07 17.64 -16.91
N VAL A 30 9.54 16.50 -17.36
CA VAL A 30 8.15 16.13 -17.10
C VAL A 30 7.93 15.70 -15.64
N CYS A 31 8.84 14.89 -15.09
CA CYS A 31 8.80 14.44 -13.69
C CYS A 31 8.79 15.61 -12.69
N SER A 32 9.62 16.63 -12.92
CA SER A 32 9.68 17.81 -12.03
C SER A 32 8.33 18.50 -11.81
N VAL A 33 7.43 18.44 -12.81
CA VAL A 33 6.10 19.03 -12.73
C VAL A 33 5.09 18.03 -12.16
N ILE A 34 5.09 16.79 -12.64
CA ILE A 34 4.12 15.78 -12.20
C ILE A 34 4.33 15.41 -10.73
N ASP A 35 5.59 15.27 -10.27
CA ASP A 35 5.90 14.90 -8.89
C ASP A 35 5.42 16.00 -7.92
N SER A 36 5.58 17.27 -8.30
CA SER A 36 5.08 18.42 -7.54
C SER A 36 3.55 18.47 -7.52
N ALA A 37 2.88 18.17 -8.64
CA ALA A 37 1.42 18.13 -8.73
C ALA A 37 0.85 16.96 -7.91
N GLU A 38 1.45 15.76 -7.99
CA GLU A 38 1.08 14.60 -7.20
C GLU A 38 1.29 14.84 -5.70
N LEU A 39 2.40 15.47 -5.29
CA LEU A 39 2.60 15.84 -3.90
C LEU A 39 1.51 16.81 -3.42
N CYS A 40 1.21 17.85 -4.20
CA CYS A 40 0.23 18.86 -3.85
C CYS A 40 -1.18 18.26 -3.72
N ARG A 41 -1.64 17.50 -4.71
CA ARG A 41 -3.00 16.94 -4.72
C ARG A 41 -3.27 15.95 -3.58
N ASN A 42 -2.24 15.24 -3.11
CA ASN A 42 -2.36 14.24 -2.05
C ASN A 42 -2.13 14.81 -0.64
N THR A 43 -1.44 15.95 -0.49
CA THR A 43 -1.00 16.44 0.83
C THR A 43 -1.45 17.85 1.20
N HIS A 44 -1.90 18.66 0.25
CA HIS A 44 -2.26 20.04 0.51
C HIS A 44 -3.60 20.14 1.28
N PRO A 45 -3.68 20.92 2.38
CA PRO A 45 -4.89 21.02 3.19
C PRO A 45 -6.03 21.80 2.51
N ASP A 46 -5.67 22.74 1.63
CA ASP A 46 -6.64 23.51 0.84
C ASP A 46 -7.08 22.74 -0.40
N ARG A 47 -8.40 22.65 -0.57
CA ARG A 47 -9.05 21.94 -1.67
C ARG A 47 -8.84 22.62 -3.02
N GLU A 48 -8.71 23.95 -3.06
CA GLU A 48 -8.46 24.67 -4.33
C GLU A 48 -7.12 24.27 -4.93
N PHE A 49 -6.07 24.21 -4.11
CA PHE A 49 -4.75 23.73 -4.52
C PHE A 49 -4.79 22.27 -4.96
N ALA A 50 -5.50 21.41 -4.24
CA ALA A 50 -5.63 20.00 -4.60
C ALA A 50 -6.35 19.81 -5.95
N GLU A 51 -7.42 20.58 -6.21
CA GLU A 51 -8.16 20.55 -7.47
C GLU A 51 -7.35 21.09 -8.66
N GLU A 52 -6.60 22.18 -8.47
CA GLU A 52 -5.74 22.71 -9.54
C GLU A 52 -4.53 21.80 -9.80
N ALA A 53 -3.98 21.18 -8.75
CA ALA A 53 -2.93 20.17 -8.89
C ALA A 53 -3.43 18.92 -9.62
N ASP A 54 -4.69 18.52 -9.39
CA ASP A 54 -5.34 17.43 -10.13
C ASP A 54 -5.44 17.75 -11.64
N LYS A 55 -5.93 18.95 -11.98
CA LYS A 55 -5.97 19.42 -13.38
C LYS A 55 -4.58 19.49 -14.02
N ALA A 56 -3.56 19.92 -13.26
CA ALA A 56 -2.19 19.96 -13.73
C ALA A 56 -1.66 18.54 -14.00
N SER A 57 -1.89 17.60 -13.09
CA SER A 57 -1.52 16.19 -13.26
C SER A 57 -2.17 15.60 -14.52
N MET A 58 -3.48 15.80 -14.72
CA MET A 58 -4.19 15.34 -15.92
C MET A 58 -3.57 15.85 -17.23
N ARG A 59 -3.26 17.16 -17.32
CA ARG A 59 -2.61 17.74 -18.51
C ARG A 59 -1.22 17.16 -18.78
N ILE A 60 -0.46 16.90 -17.72
CA ILE A 60 0.87 16.29 -17.87
C ILE A 60 0.75 14.82 -18.29
N TYR A 61 -0.23 14.07 -17.80
CA TYR A 61 -0.51 12.72 -18.29
C TYR A 61 -0.87 12.70 -19.78
N GLU A 62 -1.67 13.64 -20.28
CA GLU A 62 -1.93 13.80 -21.72
C GLU A 62 -0.64 14.05 -22.51
N HIS A 63 0.26 14.89 -21.99
CA HIS A 63 1.56 15.16 -22.62
C HIS A 63 2.51 13.95 -22.58
N LEU A 64 2.58 13.23 -21.45
CA LEU A 64 3.32 11.97 -21.34
C LEU A 64 2.85 10.95 -22.38
N GLN A 65 1.54 10.90 -22.61
CA GLN A 65 0.97 10.01 -23.60
C GLN A 65 1.37 10.40 -25.03
N TYR A 66 1.40 11.69 -25.35
CA TYR A 66 1.95 12.18 -26.62
C TYR A 66 3.42 11.76 -26.79
N LEU A 67 4.22 11.88 -25.73
CA LEU A 67 5.63 11.46 -25.77
C LEU A 67 5.77 9.95 -25.99
N ASN A 68 5.02 9.13 -25.24
CA ASN A 68 5.08 7.66 -25.29
C ASN A 68 4.57 7.07 -26.62
N THR A 69 3.76 7.81 -27.37
CA THR A 69 3.25 7.39 -28.70
C THR A 69 4.05 8.00 -29.86
N ASN A 70 5.12 8.75 -29.57
CA ASN A 70 5.91 9.43 -30.59
C ASN A 70 6.88 8.48 -31.30
N THR A 71 6.55 8.12 -32.54
CA THR A 71 7.38 7.23 -33.37
C THR A 71 8.78 7.78 -33.68
N THR A 72 8.96 9.11 -33.69
CA THR A 72 10.28 9.72 -33.90
C THR A 72 11.22 9.40 -32.73
N LEU A 73 10.70 9.50 -31.51
CA LEU A 73 11.45 9.16 -30.29
C LEU A 73 11.80 7.67 -30.28
N TYR A 74 10.83 6.80 -30.57
CA TYR A 74 11.07 5.36 -30.63
C TYR A 74 12.13 4.96 -31.67
N ASN A 75 12.05 5.51 -32.88
CA ASN A 75 13.05 5.26 -33.92
C ASN A 75 14.46 5.76 -33.53
N ALA A 76 14.54 6.87 -32.80
CA ALA A 76 15.81 7.39 -32.31
C ALA A 76 16.45 6.45 -31.27
N ILE A 77 15.66 5.82 -30.39
CA ILE A 77 16.17 4.80 -29.45
C ILE A 77 16.65 3.57 -30.20
N LEU A 78 15.89 3.06 -31.18
CA LEU A 78 16.30 1.90 -31.98
C LEU A 78 17.64 2.15 -32.68
N LYS A 79 17.84 3.37 -33.20
CA LYS A 79 19.14 3.80 -33.74
C LYS A 79 20.21 3.78 -32.65
N ALA A 80 19.96 4.40 -31.49
CA ALA A 80 20.92 4.47 -30.39
C ALA A 80 21.34 3.08 -29.87
N GLU A 81 20.42 2.11 -29.79
CA GLU A 81 20.73 0.72 -29.44
C GLU A 81 21.55 0.01 -30.52
N SER A 82 21.24 0.26 -31.80
CA SER A 82 22.03 -0.32 -32.91
C SER A 82 23.47 0.18 -32.95
N GLU A 83 23.70 1.40 -32.47
CA GLU A 83 25.02 2.03 -32.29
C GLU A 83 25.65 1.71 -30.91
N GLY A 84 25.07 0.77 -30.17
CA GLY A 84 25.32 0.51 -28.73
C GLY A 84 26.74 0.12 -28.32
N ALA A 85 27.68 -0.05 -29.25
CA ALA A 85 29.10 -0.26 -28.95
C ALA A 85 29.79 0.98 -28.33
N LEU A 86 29.15 2.16 -28.44
CA LEU A 86 29.69 3.44 -27.96
C LEU A 86 29.11 3.89 -26.59
N LEU A 87 28.21 3.11 -26.00
CA LEU A 87 27.49 3.47 -24.78
C LEU A 87 28.13 2.84 -23.53
N SER A 88 28.03 3.53 -22.40
CA SER A 88 28.36 2.93 -21.09
C SER A 88 27.38 1.80 -20.77
N GLU A 89 27.70 0.95 -19.79
CA GLU A 89 26.76 -0.11 -19.37
C GLU A 89 25.43 0.48 -18.91
N GLU A 90 25.47 1.59 -18.16
CA GLU A 90 24.29 2.29 -17.67
C GLU A 90 23.50 2.93 -18.81
N SER A 91 24.14 3.63 -19.75
CA SER A 91 23.47 4.21 -20.92
C SER A 91 22.79 3.15 -21.79
N ARG A 92 23.41 1.98 -21.96
CA ARG A 92 22.84 0.86 -22.71
C ARG A 92 21.61 0.28 -21.99
N LYS A 93 21.66 0.14 -20.68
CA LYS A 93 20.48 -0.25 -19.89
C LYS A 93 19.39 0.81 -19.99
N ALA A 94 19.74 2.09 -19.93
CA ALA A 94 18.77 3.19 -20.02
C ALA A 94 18.05 3.17 -21.37
N ALA A 95 18.80 3.00 -22.46
CA ALA A 95 18.23 2.86 -23.80
C ALA A 95 17.25 1.67 -23.90
N ASN A 96 17.63 0.51 -23.36
CA ASN A 96 16.77 -0.67 -23.37
C ASN A 96 15.50 -0.47 -22.53
N ASN A 97 15.61 0.12 -21.33
CA ASN A 97 14.44 0.36 -20.50
C ASN A 97 13.50 1.39 -21.12
N LEU A 98 14.03 2.49 -21.66
CA LEU A 98 13.23 3.47 -22.40
C LEU A 98 12.52 2.79 -23.58
N ARG A 99 13.21 1.96 -24.37
CA ARG A 99 12.58 1.18 -25.45
C ARG A 99 11.44 0.31 -24.91
N VAL A 100 11.68 -0.43 -23.83
CA VAL A 100 10.67 -1.29 -23.20
C VAL A 100 9.45 -0.47 -22.76
N ASP A 101 9.63 0.74 -22.23
CA ASP A 101 8.53 1.61 -21.84
C ASP A 101 7.70 2.09 -23.03
N PHE A 102 8.35 2.45 -24.13
CA PHE A 102 7.66 2.71 -25.41
C PHE A 102 6.89 1.48 -25.90
N GLU A 103 7.47 0.29 -25.76
CA GLU A 103 6.86 -0.96 -26.19
C GLU A 103 5.73 -1.44 -25.29
N LYS A 104 5.70 -1.07 -24.00
CA LYS A 104 4.53 -1.26 -23.11
C LYS A 104 3.30 -0.55 -23.68
N GLY A 105 3.51 0.56 -24.38
CA GLY A 105 2.47 1.29 -25.12
C GLY A 105 2.08 0.69 -26.47
N GLY A 106 2.66 -0.46 -26.84
CA GLY A 106 2.37 -1.12 -28.10
C GLY A 106 2.99 -0.47 -29.33
N ILE A 107 3.86 0.56 -29.20
CA ILE A 107 4.41 1.34 -30.33
C ILE A 107 5.03 0.50 -31.46
N HIS A 108 5.57 -0.67 -31.11
CA HIS A 108 6.21 -1.63 -32.01
C HIS A 108 5.24 -2.47 -32.84
N LEU A 109 3.95 -2.49 -32.50
CA LEU A 109 2.98 -3.36 -33.15
C LEU A 109 2.60 -2.86 -34.55
N PRO A 110 2.05 -3.72 -35.44
CA PRO A 110 1.58 -3.29 -36.76
C PRO A 110 0.44 -2.27 -36.67
N LYS A 111 0.30 -1.38 -37.67
CA LYS A 111 -0.73 -0.31 -37.69
C LYS A 111 -2.17 -0.77 -37.40
N VAL A 112 -2.53 -2.00 -37.78
CA VAL A 112 -3.87 -2.57 -37.50
C VAL A 112 -4.03 -2.87 -36.01
N ALA A 113 -3.00 -3.41 -35.35
CA ALA A 113 -2.98 -3.59 -33.90
C ALA A 113 -2.93 -2.25 -33.16
N HIS A 114 -2.26 -1.23 -33.71
CA HIS A 114 -2.30 0.16 -33.20
C HIS A 114 -3.64 0.86 -33.30
N LEU A 115 -4.43 0.55 -34.32
CA LEU A 115 -5.78 1.12 -34.46
C LEU A 115 -6.79 0.43 -33.54
N LEU A 116 -6.50 -0.82 -33.13
CA LEU A 116 -7.25 -1.57 -32.13
C LEU A 116 -6.79 -1.24 -30.71
N LEU A 117 -5.48 -1.05 -30.53
CA LEU A 117 -4.83 -0.43 -29.37
C LEU A 117 -4.76 1.07 -29.59
N ASP A 118 -5.91 1.75 -29.59
CA ASP A 118 -5.85 3.13 -29.17
C ASP A 118 -5.44 3.11 -27.70
N TYR A 119 -4.14 2.98 -27.45
CA TYR A 119 -3.52 2.79 -26.14
C TYR A 119 -3.95 3.91 -25.18
N GLN A 120 -4.27 5.08 -25.75
CA GLN A 120 -4.92 6.20 -25.09
C GLN A 120 -6.27 5.81 -24.48
N GLN A 121 -7.15 5.17 -25.24
CA GLN A 121 -8.44 4.67 -24.75
C GLN A 121 -8.26 3.57 -23.71
N VAL A 122 -7.33 2.62 -23.91
CA VAL A 122 -7.17 1.51 -22.97
C VAL A 122 -6.61 1.97 -21.62
N ILE A 123 -5.59 2.84 -21.59
CA ILE A 123 -5.09 3.40 -20.34
C ILE A 123 -6.12 4.33 -19.69
N SER A 124 -6.78 5.19 -20.48
CA SER A 124 -7.83 6.06 -19.94
C SER A 124 -8.97 5.24 -19.34
N LEU A 125 -9.33 4.12 -19.98
CA LEU A 125 -10.31 3.17 -19.49
C LEU A 125 -9.82 2.48 -18.21
N PHE A 126 -8.59 1.95 -18.16
CA PHE A 126 -8.03 1.35 -16.95
C PHE A 126 -7.97 2.33 -15.78
N SER A 127 -7.44 3.52 -16.01
CA SER A 127 -7.34 4.58 -14.99
C SER A 127 -8.72 5.04 -14.55
N GLY A 128 -9.68 5.16 -15.48
CA GLY A 128 -11.07 5.53 -15.18
C GLY A 128 -11.78 4.46 -14.36
N ILE A 129 -11.73 3.19 -14.77
CA ILE A 129 -12.30 2.05 -14.05
C ILE A 129 -11.67 1.90 -12.67
N THR A 130 -10.34 2.03 -12.56
CA THR A 130 -9.62 1.95 -11.27
C THR A 130 -10.00 3.12 -10.35
N CYS A 131 -10.13 4.33 -10.91
CA CYS A 131 -10.63 5.47 -10.17
C CYS A 131 -12.05 5.22 -9.63
N TRP A 132 -12.97 4.75 -10.49
CA TRP A 132 -14.33 4.41 -10.07
C TRP A 132 -14.37 3.32 -9.00
N PHE A 133 -13.50 2.30 -9.10
CA PHE A 133 -13.36 1.28 -8.08
C PHE A 133 -13.02 1.92 -6.73
N ASN A 134 -11.97 2.76 -6.70
CA ASN A 134 -11.50 3.42 -5.48
C ASN A 134 -12.52 4.44 -4.94
N GLU A 135 -13.18 5.20 -5.80
CA GLU A 135 -14.25 6.14 -5.44
C GLU A 135 -15.42 5.41 -4.79
N ASN A 136 -15.83 4.24 -5.29
CA ASN A 136 -16.89 3.46 -4.67
C ASN A 136 -16.48 2.96 -3.28
N VAL A 137 -15.24 2.51 -3.08
CA VAL A 137 -14.74 2.09 -1.75
C VAL A 137 -14.76 3.27 -0.77
N MET A 138 -14.35 4.46 -1.20
CA MET A 138 -14.28 5.65 -0.34
C MET A 138 -15.66 6.28 -0.08
N ASN A 139 -16.49 6.44 -1.11
CA ASN A 139 -17.73 7.23 -1.05
C ASN A 139 -18.97 6.40 -0.70
N LYS A 140 -18.92 5.07 -0.85
CA LYS A 140 -20.04 4.18 -0.56
C LYS A 140 -19.63 3.05 0.40
N PRO A 141 -19.06 3.37 1.57
CA PRO A 141 -18.74 2.32 2.52
C PRO A 141 -20.05 1.69 3.03
N GLY A 142 -20.05 0.36 3.11
CA GLY A 142 -21.10 -0.38 3.77
C GLY A 142 -21.16 -0.04 5.26
N PHE A 143 -22.21 -0.51 5.92
CA PHE A 143 -22.33 -0.35 7.37
C PHE A 143 -23.14 -1.49 8.01
N VAL A 144 -22.84 -1.74 9.28
CA VAL A 144 -23.56 -2.69 10.13
C VAL A 144 -24.10 -1.95 11.35
N ASP A 145 -25.42 -2.01 11.54
CA ASP A 145 -26.11 -1.39 12.67
C ASP A 145 -26.34 -2.40 13.79
N ILE A 146 -25.59 -2.26 14.88
CA ILE A 146 -25.65 -3.15 16.04
C ILE A 146 -26.56 -2.58 17.13
N TYR A 147 -27.57 -3.37 17.50
CA TYR A 147 -28.48 -3.07 18.61
C TYR A 147 -28.61 -4.27 19.56
N PRO A 148 -28.62 -4.07 20.88
CA PRO A 148 -28.26 -2.83 21.59
C PRO A 148 -26.75 -2.54 21.55
N ALA A 149 -26.36 -1.29 21.81
CA ALA A 149 -24.96 -0.87 21.89
C ALA A 149 -24.13 -1.70 22.90
N SER A 150 -24.76 -2.33 23.88
CA SER A 150 -24.10 -3.20 24.88
C SER A 150 -23.51 -4.48 24.30
N ARG A 151 -23.82 -4.86 23.05
CA ARG A 151 -23.17 -5.98 22.36
C ARG A 151 -21.72 -5.66 21.97
N ILE A 152 -21.36 -4.37 21.97
CA ILE A 152 -20.01 -3.87 21.73
C ILE A 152 -19.37 -3.49 23.08
N PRO A 153 -18.14 -3.93 23.38
CA PRO A 153 -17.43 -3.52 24.58
C PRO A 153 -17.30 -1.99 24.71
N ARG A 154 -17.52 -1.44 25.91
CA ARG A 154 -17.56 0.01 26.14
C ARG A 154 -16.26 0.72 25.74
N ASN A 155 -15.13 0.06 25.89
CA ASN A 155 -13.81 0.59 25.54
C ASN A 155 -13.63 0.83 24.05
N ILE A 156 -14.40 0.19 23.15
CA ILE A 156 -14.28 0.39 21.70
C ILE A 156 -15.47 1.14 21.08
N GLN A 157 -16.53 1.41 21.85
CA GLN A 157 -17.72 2.11 21.32
C GLN A 157 -17.42 3.52 20.79
N HIS A 158 -16.36 4.16 21.28
CA HIS A 158 -15.94 5.49 20.82
C HIS A 158 -15.34 5.49 19.41
N ASN A 159 -14.93 4.32 18.90
CA ASN A 159 -14.42 4.17 17.53
C ASN A 159 -15.54 4.16 16.49
N PHE A 160 -16.80 4.08 16.92
CA PHE A 160 -17.94 3.83 16.04
C PHE A 160 -19.03 4.90 16.17
N LYS A 161 -19.88 5.02 15.15
CA LYS A 161 -20.90 6.07 15.11
C LYS A 161 -22.12 5.70 15.97
N PRO A 162 -22.53 6.52 16.96
CA PRO A 162 -23.69 6.22 17.77
C PRO A 162 -24.99 6.39 16.98
N ILE A 163 -25.92 5.44 17.13
CA ILE A 163 -27.24 5.47 16.47
C ILE A 163 -28.36 5.18 17.47
N SER A 164 -29.59 5.56 17.13
CA SER A 164 -30.75 5.28 17.96
C SER A 164 -31.96 4.92 17.11
N ARG A 165 -32.73 3.92 17.52
CA ARG A 165 -34.00 3.55 16.88
C ARG A 165 -35.13 3.44 17.89
N PHE A 166 -36.37 3.59 17.42
CA PHE A 166 -37.55 3.27 18.21
C PHE A 166 -37.81 1.76 18.13
N LYS A 167 -38.06 1.13 19.29
CA LYS A 167 -38.35 -0.30 19.35
C LYS A 167 -39.70 -0.56 18.64
N PRO A 168 -39.78 -1.46 17.64
CA PRO A 168 -41.07 -1.82 17.05
C PRO A 168 -41.96 -2.48 18.11
N ARG A 169 -43.26 -2.14 18.12
CA ARG A 169 -44.25 -2.74 19.01
C ARG A 169 -44.27 -4.26 18.78
N GLY A 170 -43.89 -5.05 19.78
CA GLY A 170 -44.23 -6.47 19.81
C GLY A 170 -45.76 -6.62 19.93
N VAL A 171 -46.32 -7.67 19.33
CA VAL A 171 -47.76 -7.91 19.24
C VAL A 171 -48.44 -8.11 20.62
N GLU A 172 -47.69 -8.23 21.71
CA GLU A 172 -48.22 -8.65 23.02
C GLU A 172 -48.44 -7.54 24.07
N GLU A 173 -48.06 -6.28 23.82
CA GLU A 173 -48.24 -5.22 24.82
C GLU A 173 -49.27 -4.16 24.39
N GLN A 174 -50.55 -4.52 24.49
CA GLN A 174 -51.69 -3.58 24.42
C GLN A 174 -52.16 -3.17 25.83
N SER A 175 -51.34 -2.48 26.60
CA SER A 175 -51.86 -1.67 27.73
C SER A 175 -50.80 -0.70 28.24
N ASN A 176 -50.86 0.52 27.70
CA ASN A 176 -50.48 1.82 28.28
C ASN A 176 -49.78 2.71 27.26
N ALA A 177 -50.49 3.77 26.87
CA ALA A 177 -49.96 4.86 26.07
C ALA A 177 -48.95 5.69 26.90
N MET A 178 -47.91 6.18 26.23
CA MET A 178 -46.75 6.95 26.74
C MET A 178 -45.58 6.11 27.28
N ASN A 179 -44.76 5.54 26.38
CA ASN A 179 -43.27 5.57 26.42
C ASN A 179 -42.67 4.67 25.33
N ALA A 180 -42.45 5.19 24.12
CA ALA A 180 -41.63 4.50 23.12
C ALA A 180 -40.17 4.46 23.61
N THR A 181 -39.70 3.31 24.09
CA THR A 181 -38.33 3.19 24.61
C THR A 181 -37.33 3.32 23.47
N ARG A 182 -36.52 4.38 23.49
CA ARG A 182 -35.46 4.64 22.50
C ARG A 182 -34.31 3.66 22.72
N GLN A 183 -34.06 2.76 21.77
CA GLN A 183 -32.95 1.81 21.82
C GLN A 183 -31.69 2.46 21.24
N LYS A 184 -30.63 2.52 22.04
CA LYS A 184 -29.30 2.96 21.60
C LYS A 184 -28.57 1.81 20.89
N GLY A 185 -27.89 2.11 19.80
CA GLY A 185 -27.07 1.20 19.01
C GLY A 185 -25.80 1.88 18.52
N VAL A 186 -25.02 1.13 17.76
CA VAL A 186 -23.76 1.58 17.19
C VAL A 186 -23.72 1.18 15.72
N ARG A 187 -23.28 2.09 14.85
CA ARG A 187 -23.01 1.84 13.44
C ARG A 187 -21.51 1.65 13.23
N ILE A 188 -21.15 0.50 12.70
CA ILE A 188 -19.79 0.15 12.29
C ILE A 188 -19.74 0.34 10.77
N VAL A 189 -18.85 1.21 10.29
CA VAL A 189 -18.62 1.45 8.86
C VAL A 189 -17.61 0.41 8.36
N THR A 190 -17.67 0.01 7.09
CA THR A 190 -16.79 -1.04 6.53
C THR A 190 -15.38 -0.55 6.18
N ASP A 191 -14.91 0.54 6.76
CA ASP A 191 -13.51 0.94 6.60
C ASP A 191 -12.58 -0.04 7.34
N SER A 192 -11.34 -0.19 6.84
CA SER A 192 -10.37 -1.17 7.35
C SER A 192 -10.14 -1.05 8.87
N GLY A 193 -10.07 0.19 9.39
CA GLY A 193 -9.85 0.45 10.81
C GLY A 193 -11.03 0.03 11.70
N SER A 194 -12.26 0.37 11.29
CA SER A 194 -13.48 -0.01 11.98
C SER A 194 -13.72 -1.53 11.96
N VAL A 195 -13.53 -2.18 10.81
CA VAL A 195 -13.70 -3.63 10.67
C VAL A 195 -12.68 -4.38 11.53
N SER A 196 -11.39 -4.04 11.41
CA SER A 196 -10.33 -4.67 12.20
C SER A 196 -10.58 -4.48 13.71
N SER A 197 -10.98 -3.27 14.13
CA SER A 197 -11.32 -3.00 15.53
C SER A 197 -12.50 -3.85 16.03
N ALA A 198 -13.54 -4.03 15.21
CA ALA A 198 -14.69 -4.83 15.57
C ALA A 198 -14.36 -6.33 15.64
N LEU A 199 -13.64 -6.88 14.65
CA LEU A 199 -13.25 -8.29 14.63
C LEU A 199 -12.31 -8.64 15.79
N ARG A 200 -11.36 -7.77 16.11
CA ARG A 200 -10.39 -8.00 17.18
C ARG A 200 -10.97 -7.91 18.59
N TRP A 201 -11.96 -7.04 18.81
CA TRP A 201 -12.40 -6.68 20.16
C TRP A 201 -13.85 -7.03 20.48
N ALA A 202 -14.73 -7.25 19.50
CA ALA A 202 -16.13 -7.59 19.79
C ALA A 202 -16.24 -9.01 20.37
N SER A 203 -16.74 -9.13 21.60
CA SER A 203 -16.93 -10.43 22.27
C SER A 203 -18.07 -11.26 21.66
N ASP A 204 -19.02 -10.60 21.01
CA ASP A 204 -20.22 -11.23 20.44
C ASP A 204 -19.95 -11.79 19.04
N GLU A 205 -20.09 -13.11 18.89
CA GLU A 205 -19.81 -13.83 17.64
C GLU A 205 -20.68 -13.38 16.47
N GLU A 206 -21.97 -13.13 16.69
CA GLU A 206 -22.87 -12.72 15.61
C GLU A 206 -22.56 -11.29 15.16
N VAL A 207 -22.04 -10.44 16.05
CA VAL A 207 -21.50 -9.13 15.65
C VAL A 207 -20.28 -9.31 14.75
N ARG A 208 -19.31 -10.14 15.16
CA ARG A 208 -18.10 -10.41 14.35
C ARG A 208 -18.47 -10.97 12.99
N ARG A 209 -19.39 -11.93 12.94
CA ARG A 209 -19.91 -12.52 11.70
C ARG A 209 -20.55 -11.48 10.78
N GLN A 210 -21.43 -10.63 11.30
CA GLN A 210 -22.07 -9.57 10.49
C GLN A 210 -21.05 -8.59 9.94
N VAL A 211 -20.11 -8.14 10.77
CA VAL A 211 -19.06 -7.20 10.35
C VAL A 211 -18.13 -7.83 9.32
N TYR A 212 -17.72 -9.08 9.52
CA TYR A 212 -16.87 -9.81 8.57
C TYR A 212 -17.54 -9.97 7.21
N VAL A 213 -18.79 -10.44 7.19
CA VAL A 213 -19.52 -10.68 5.95
C VAL A 213 -19.74 -9.37 5.20
N VAL A 214 -20.24 -8.32 5.87
CA VAL A 214 -20.51 -7.04 5.21
C VAL A 214 -19.20 -6.35 4.80
N GLY A 215 -18.16 -6.39 5.64
CA GLY A 215 -16.85 -5.82 5.34
C GLY A 215 -16.16 -6.45 4.12
N ASN A 216 -16.40 -7.74 3.85
CA ASN A 216 -15.88 -8.43 2.67
C ASN A 216 -16.86 -8.49 1.48
N SER A 217 -18.05 -7.90 1.59
CA SER A 217 -19.08 -7.93 0.52
C SER A 217 -19.39 -6.56 -0.09
N GLU A 218 -18.92 -5.47 0.53
CA GLU A 218 -19.22 -4.10 0.11
C GLU A 218 -17.94 -3.37 -0.37
N PRO A 219 -18.06 -2.45 -1.35
CA PRO A 219 -19.27 -2.07 -2.08
C PRO A 219 -19.62 -3.08 -3.20
N ARG A 220 -20.88 -3.52 -3.27
CA ARG A 220 -21.34 -4.49 -4.29
C ARG A 220 -21.23 -3.97 -5.72
N GLU A 221 -21.29 -2.65 -5.89
CA GLU A 221 -21.12 -1.99 -7.18
C GLU A 221 -19.76 -2.30 -7.81
N ASN A 222 -18.73 -2.58 -7.01
CA ASN A 222 -17.41 -2.92 -7.52
C ASN A 222 -17.31 -4.30 -8.17
N ILE A 223 -18.32 -5.17 -8.01
CA ILE A 223 -18.34 -6.44 -8.73
C ILE A 223 -18.40 -6.20 -10.24
N GLY A 224 -19.31 -5.32 -10.70
CA GLY A 224 -19.43 -4.99 -12.13
C GLY A 224 -18.22 -4.21 -12.66
N VAL A 225 -17.67 -3.29 -11.86
CA VAL A 225 -16.45 -2.55 -12.19
C VAL A 225 -15.26 -3.50 -12.36
N LEU A 226 -15.17 -4.53 -11.51
CA LEU A 226 -14.12 -5.53 -11.61
C LEU A 226 -14.27 -6.41 -12.85
N ASP A 227 -15.51 -6.81 -13.20
CA ASP A 227 -15.77 -7.56 -14.44
C ASP A 227 -15.31 -6.75 -15.66
N GLU A 228 -15.64 -5.45 -15.73
CA GLU A 228 -15.16 -4.54 -16.80
C GLU A 228 -13.63 -4.41 -16.82
N LEU A 229 -12.98 -4.32 -15.65
CA LEU A 229 -11.53 -4.25 -15.55
C LEU A 229 -10.85 -5.51 -16.07
N ILE A 230 -11.38 -6.69 -15.73
CA ILE A 230 -10.84 -7.98 -16.15
C ILE A 230 -10.97 -8.14 -17.66
N ASP A 231 -12.15 -7.87 -18.23
CA ASP A 231 -12.38 -7.97 -19.67
C ASP A 231 -11.45 -7.04 -20.46
N ALA A 232 -11.31 -5.79 -20.00
CA ALA A 232 -10.43 -4.83 -20.64
C ALA A 232 -8.94 -5.23 -20.54
N ARG A 233 -8.50 -5.80 -19.40
CA ARG A 233 -7.13 -6.33 -19.22
C ARG A 233 -6.86 -7.54 -20.11
N ASP A 234 -7.83 -8.42 -20.31
CA ASP A 234 -7.72 -9.59 -21.19
C ASP A 234 -7.63 -9.19 -22.66
N GLU A 235 -8.48 -8.24 -23.11
CA GLU A 235 -8.41 -7.69 -24.47
C GLU A 235 -7.06 -7.00 -24.74
N PHE A 236 -6.57 -6.20 -23.78
CA PHE A 236 -5.27 -5.57 -23.87
C PHE A 236 -4.14 -6.61 -23.98
N ALA A 237 -4.13 -7.62 -23.12
CA ALA A 237 -3.10 -8.67 -23.13
C ALA A 237 -3.04 -9.41 -24.48
N LYS A 238 -4.21 -9.80 -25.03
CA LYS A 238 -4.30 -10.46 -26.34
C LYS A 238 -3.73 -9.60 -27.45
N THR A 239 -4.02 -8.29 -27.43
CA THR A 239 -3.54 -7.38 -28.47
C THR A 239 -2.03 -7.11 -28.36
N MET A 240 -1.49 -7.15 -27.14
CA MET A 240 -0.04 -7.15 -26.86
C MET A 240 0.63 -8.51 -27.11
N GLY A 241 -0.09 -9.51 -27.62
CA GLY A 241 0.45 -10.85 -27.90
C GLY A 241 0.82 -11.65 -26.65
N CYS A 242 0.27 -11.30 -25.49
CA CYS A 242 0.44 -12.01 -24.22
C CYS A 242 -0.71 -13.01 -24.01
N ARG A 243 -0.46 -14.09 -23.27
CA ARG A 243 -1.50 -15.09 -22.91
C ARG A 243 -2.45 -14.55 -21.85
N SER A 244 -1.97 -13.65 -20.99
CA SER A 244 -2.74 -13.01 -19.92
C SER A 244 -2.13 -11.67 -19.54
N TYR A 245 -2.90 -10.84 -18.82
CA TYR A 245 -2.39 -9.58 -18.27
C TYR A 245 -1.27 -9.81 -17.24
N ALA A 246 -1.31 -10.91 -16.48
CA ALA A 246 -0.24 -11.26 -15.52
C ALA A 246 1.10 -11.50 -16.23
N GLU A 247 1.08 -12.15 -17.41
CA GLU A 247 2.28 -12.33 -18.22
C GLU A 247 2.82 -11.00 -18.76
N PHE A 248 1.96 -10.03 -19.05
CA PHE A 248 2.38 -8.68 -19.41
C PHE A 248 3.00 -7.95 -18.20
N ALA A 249 2.34 -7.97 -17.05
CA ALA A 249 2.72 -7.22 -15.85
C ALA A 249 4.00 -7.73 -15.17
N ILE A 250 4.31 -9.03 -15.25
CA ILE A 250 5.50 -9.62 -14.63
C ILE A 250 6.79 -9.43 -15.43
N ARG A 251 6.73 -9.14 -16.74
CA ARG A 251 7.92 -8.95 -17.60
C ARG A 251 8.97 -7.97 -17.05
N PRO A 252 8.63 -6.79 -16.50
CA PRO A 252 9.62 -5.87 -15.94
C PRO A 252 10.13 -6.27 -14.55
N ASN A 253 9.54 -7.29 -13.91
CA ASN A 253 9.88 -7.72 -12.56
C ASN A 253 11.03 -8.74 -12.55
N MET A 254 11.73 -8.88 -11.42
CA MET A 254 12.80 -9.86 -11.26
C MET A 254 12.33 -11.32 -11.40
N ALA A 255 11.09 -11.61 -11.00
CA ALA A 255 10.52 -12.94 -11.12
C ALA A 255 10.42 -13.45 -12.57
N ALA A 256 10.43 -12.54 -13.56
CA ALA A 256 10.51 -12.76 -15.01
C ALA A 256 9.37 -13.57 -15.68
N SER A 257 8.62 -14.40 -14.95
CA SER A 257 7.49 -15.17 -15.49
C SER A 257 6.45 -15.54 -14.44
N VAL A 258 5.21 -15.74 -14.87
CA VAL A 258 4.11 -16.23 -14.03
C VAL A 258 4.43 -17.60 -13.45
N ASP A 259 5.05 -18.48 -14.23
CA ASP A 259 5.37 -19.85 -13.82
C ASP A 259 6.36 -19.87 -12.63
N VAL A 260 7.36 -18.99 -12.64
CA VAL A 260 8.31 -18.84 -11.52
C VAL A 260 7.60 -18.34 -10.26
N VAL A 261 6.72 -17.34 -10.38
CA VAL A 261 5.94 -16.81 -9.25
C VAL A 261 5.04 -17.89 -8.67
N MET A 262 4.32 -18.62 -9.53
CA MET A 262 3.43 -19.70 -9.10
C MET A 262 4.18 -20.85 -8.45
N SER A 263 5.34 -21.25 -8.99
CA SER A 263 6.19 -22.25 -8.34
C SER A 263 6.62 -21.79 -6.95
N PHE A 264 7.14 -20.57 -6.84
CA PHE A 264 7.57 -19.99 -5.56
C PHE A 264 6.45 -19.95 -4.53
N LEU A 265 5.25 -19.49 -4.91
CA LEU A 265 4.10 -19.39 -3.99
C LEU A 265 3.60 -20.77 -3.55
N ASN A 266 3.57 -21.75 -4.45
CA ASN A 266 3.19 -23.12 -4.10
C ASN A 266 4.21 -23.77 -3.18
N ASP A 267 5.51 -23.66 -3.48
CA ASP A 267 6.59 -24.18 -2.64
C ASP A 267 6.57 -23.54 -1.23
N LEU A 268 6.32 -22.22 -1.17
CA LEU A 268 6.17 -21.49 0.09
C LEU A 268 4.95 -21.99 0.88
N SER A 269 3.80 -22.12 0.23
CA SER A 269 2.58 -22.64 0.82
C SER A 269 2.79 -24.05 1.37
N ASP A 270 3.41 -24.94 0.60
CA ASP A 270 3.67 -26.32 1.02
C ASP A 270 4.65 -26.40 2.20
N THR A 271 5.67 -25.55 2.21
CA THR A 271 6.66 -25.47 3.31
C THR A 271 6.03 -24.98 4.61
N VAL A 272 5.12 -24.00 4.53
CA VAL A 272 4.52 -23.35 5.70
C VAL A 272 3.27 -24.08 6.20
N ARG A 273 2.62 -24.86 5.34
CA ARG A 273 1.32 -25.53 5.59
C ARG A 273 1.25 -26.24 6.93
N HIS A 274 2.21 -27.12 7.22
CA HIS A 274 2.21 -27.92 8.44
C HIS A 274 2.16 -27.05 9.69
N LYS A 275 2.99 -26.00 9.73
CA LYS A 275 3.06 -25.08 10.86
C LYS A 275 1.81 -24.21 10.95
N ALA A 276 1.26 -23.77 9.81
CA ALA A 276 0.01 -23.03 9.77
C ALA A 276 -1.16 -23.88 10.31
N ASP A 277 -1.22 -25.18 9.97
CA ASP A 277 -2.24 -26.10 10.49
C ASP A 277 -2.09 -26.33 12.00
N GLU A 278 -0.86 -26.44 12.52
CA GLU A 278 -0.60 -26.50 13.97
C GLU A 278 -1.07 -25.24 14.70
N GLU A 279 -0.75 -24.07 14.14
CA GLU A 279 -1.14 -22.76 14.66
C GLU A 279 -2.67 -22.59 14.64
N PHE A 280 -3.32 -22.96 13.54
CA PHE A 280 -4.78 -22.95 13.39
C PHE A 280 -5.46 -23.87 14.41
N ASN A 281 -4.95 -25.10 14.58
CA ASN A 281 -5.47 -26.04 15.58
C ASN A 281 -5.29 -25.50 17.00
N THR A 282 -4.21 -24.79 17.29
CA THR A 282 -3.97 -24.15 18.59
C THR A 282 -5.02 -23.08 18.89
N ILE A 283 -5.37 -22.25 17.89
CA ILE A 283 -6.42 -21.23 18.01
C ILE A 283 -7.79 -21.89 18.20
N LYS A 284 -8.09 -22.94 17.42
CA LYS A 284 -9.32 -23.72 17.52
C LYS A 284 -9.51 -24.36 18.90
N ASP A 285 -8.46 -24.96 19.46
CA ASP A 285 -8.50 -25.52 20.81
C ASP A 285 -8.62 -24.45 21.89
N PHE A 286 -8.07 -23.26 21.66
CA PHE A 286 -8.29 -22.11 22.55
C PHE A 286 -9.75 -21.64 22.53
N LYS A 287 -10.40 -21.54 21.36
CA LYS A 287 -11.83 -21.25 21.23
C LYS A 287 -12.67 -22.26 22.01
N ARG A 288 -12.42 -23.56 21.82
CA ARG A 288 -13.14 -24.65 22.53
C ARG A 288 -13.02 -24.55 24.05
N ARG A 289 -11.84 -24.17 24.56
CA ARG A 289 -11.62 -23.97 26.01
C ARG A 289 -12.42 -22.78 26.54
N VAL A 290 -12.46 -21.66 25.83
CA VAL A 290 -13.12 -20.43 26.28
C VAL A 290 -14.64 -20.54 26.17
N CYS A 291 -15.15 -21.15 25.10
CA CYS A 291 -16.58 -21.32 24.86
C CYS A 291 -17.20 -22.51 25.62
N TYR A 292 -16.38 -23.34 26.30
CA TYR A 292 -16.80 -24.58 26.97
C TYR A 292 -17.58 -25.55 26.05
N ASP A 293 -17.37 -25.47 24.74
CA ASP A 293 -18.03 -26.30 23.73
C ASP A 293 -16.97 -26.93 22.81
N LYS A 294 -16.94 -28.25 22.78
CA LYS A 294 -15.98 -29.03 21.99
C LYS A 294 -16.40 -29.19 20.52
N SER A 295 -17.66 -28.91 20.21
CA SER A 295 -18.23 -29.07 18.86
C SER A 295 -18.02 -27.86 17.95
N VAL A 296 -17.64 -26.72 18.53
CA VAL A 296 -17.47 -25.46 17.81
C VAL A 296 -16.19 -25.49 16.97
N ASP A 297 -16.34 -25.14 15.69
CA ASP A 297 -15.22 -24.92 14.78
C ASP A 297 -14.77 -23.45 14.80
N LEU A 298 -13.57 -23.18 14.27
CA LEU A 298 -13.03 -21.84 14.10
C LEU A 298 -13.53 -21.27 12.76
N GLU A 299 -14.27 -20.18 12.82
CA GLU A 299 -14.79 -19.49 11.64
C GLU A 299 -13.89 -18.30 11.27
N PRO A 300 -13.92 -17.80 10.02
CA PRO A 300 -13.04 -16.71 9.59
C PRO A 300 -13.17 -15.40 10.40
N TRP A 301 -14.35 -15.14 10.96
CA TRP A 301 -14.60 -13.94 11.80
C TRP A 301 -14.13 -14.10 13.26
N ASP A 302 -13.59 -15.25 13.62
CA ASP A 302 -13.14 -15.54 14.98
C ASP A 302 -11.62 -15.42 15.14
N GLU A 303 -10.87 -15.55 14.05
CA GLU A 303 -9.41 -15.61 14.05
C GLU A 303 -8.78 -14.41 14.77
N ASP A 304 -9.07 -13.19 14.33
CA ASP A 304 -8.54 -11.95 14.91
C ASP A 304 -8.86 -11.81 16.41
N TYR A 305 -10.07 -12.21 16.81
CA TYR A 305 -10.54 -12.11 18.19
C TYR A 305 -9.75 -13.06 19.10
N PHE A 306 -9.66 -14.33 18.72
CA PHE A 306 -8.96 -15.33 19.53
C PHE A 306 -7.45 -15.13 19.50
N ILE A 307 -6.86 -14.78 18.36
CA ILE A 307 -5.44 -14.40 18.30
C ILE A 307 -5.17 -13.20 19.21
N GLY A 308 -6.00 -12.15 19.15
CA GLY A 308 -5.89 -10.98 20.01
C GLY A 308 -5.95 -11.34 21.50
N MET A 309 -6.92 -12.18 21.88
CA MET A 309 -7.08 -12.65 23.25
C MET A 309 -5.90 -13.52 23.71
N MET A 310 -5.39 -14.39 22.85
CA MET A 310 -4.22 -15.20 23.15
C MET A 310 -2.97 -14.34 23.34
N LYS A 311 -2.74 -13.36 22.44
CA LYS A 311 -1.65 -12.38 22.56
C LYS A 311 -1.74 -11.64 23.90
N SER A 312 -2.91 -11.13 24.28
CA SER A 312 -3.14 -10.46 25.57
C SER A 312 -2.97 -11.38 26.78
N SER A 313 -3.32 -12.66 26.68
CA SER A 313 -3.20 -13.63 27.78
C SER A 313 -1.76 -14.08 28.01
N ALA A 314 -0.97 -14.22 26.94
CA ALA A 314 0.41 -14.67 27.02
C ALA A 314 1.36 -13.51 27.38
N HIS A 315 1.05 -12.29 26.91
CA HIS A 315 1.90 -11.13 27.07
C HIS A 315 1.05 -9.90 27.44
N THR A 316 1.17 -9.42 28.67
CA THR A 316 0.50 -8.20 29.13
C THR A 316 1.30 -6.99 28.64
N VAL A 317 1.13 -6.65 27.36
CA VAL A 317 1.73 -5.46 26.76
C VAL A 317 0.64 -4.40 26.64
N ASP A 318 0.75 -3.34 27.46
CA ASP A 318 -0.15 -2.18 27.36
C ASP A 318 0.36 -1.26 26.23
N PRO A 319 -0.42 -1.07 25.15
CA PRO A 319 -0.03 -0.18 24.05
C PRO A 319 0.24 1.25 24.50
N SER A 320 -0.46 1.75 25.52
CA SER A 320 -0.26 3.11 26.05
C SER A 320 1.09 3.26 26.75
N VAL A 321 1.55 2.20 27.42
CA VAL A 321 2.88 2.17 28.05
C VAL A 321 3.97 2.06 26.98
N VAL A 322 3.74 1.30 25.92
CA VAL A 322 4.69 1.21 24.82
C VAL A 322 4.80 2.57 24.10
N ALA A 323 3.68 3.20 23.77
CA ALA A 323 3.65 4.48 23.07
C ALA A 323 4.30 5.64 23.86
N SER A 324 4.41 5.54 25.20
CA SER A 324 5.10 6.58 25.99
C SER A 324 6.61 6.62 25.75
N TYR A 325 7.22 5.55 25.25
CA TYR A 325 8.64 5.49 24.88
C TYR A 325 8.90 5.99 23.46
N PHE A 326 7.87 6.26 22.66
CA PHE A 326 8.01 6.62 21.25
C PHE A 326 7.44 8.01 20.89
N PRO A 327 7.93 9.11 21.50
CA PRO A 327 7.72 10.42 20.92
C PRO A 327 8.34 10.51 19.52
N LEU A 328 7.66 11.14 18.57
CA LEU A 328 8.13 11.30 17.18
C LEU A 328 9.51 11.95 17.12
N SER A 329 9.75 12.99 17.94
CA SER A 329 11.05 13.65 18.03
C SER A 329 12.19 12.73 18.47
N GLN A 330 11.91 11.72 19.31
CA GLN A 330 12.89 10.71 19.70
C GLN A 330 13.08 9.69 18.57
N CYS A 331 12.01 9.27 17.90
CA CYS A 331 12.08 8.33 16.77
C CYS A 331 12.95 8.90 15.62
N ILE A 332 12.80 10.19 15.29
CA ILE A 332 13.65 10.86 14.28
C ILE A 332 15.13 10.85 14.68
N LYS A 333 15.45 11.02 15.98
CA LYS A 333 16.84 10.88 16.45
C LYS A 333 17.35 9.45 16.31
N GLY A 334 16.49 8.45 16.55
CA GLY A 334 16.79 7.04 16.31
C GLY A 334 17.18 6.75 14.87
N LEU A 335 16.43 7.31 13.91
CA LEU A 335 16.76 7.23 12.49
C LEU A 335 18.14 7.83 12.19
N ASN A 336 18.47 8.98 12.79
CA ASN A 336 19.78 9.60 12.61
C ASN A 336 20.92 8.68 13.10
N VAL A 337 20.78 8.06 14.27
CA VAL A 337 21.77 7.11 14.81
C VAL A 337 22.00 5.94 13.86
N LEU A 338 20.94 5.42 13.24
CA LEU A 338 21.04 4.33 12.27
C LEU A 338 21.78 4.75 11.01
N VAL A 339 21.46 5.92 10.45
CA VAL A 339 22.07 6.36 9.20
C VAL A 339 23.53 6.75 9.39
N GLU A 340 23.86 7.36 10.51
CA GLU A 340 25.26 7.63 10.87
C GLU A 340 26.05 6.32 10.99
N SER A 341 25.47 5.32 11.65
CA SER A 341 26.15 4.03 11.87
C SER A 341 26.27 3.17 10.60
N LEU A 342 25.26 3.19 9.73
CA LEU A 342 25.20 2.33 8.54
C LEU A 342 25.84 2.97 7.30
N PHE A 343 25.66 4.28 7.11
CA PHE A 343 26.04 4.98 5.89
C PHE A 343 27.02 6.14 6.12
N GLY A 344 27.33 6.47 7.38
CA GLY A 344 28.24 7.59 7.70
C GLY A 344 27.65 8.97 7.35
N ALA A 345 26.32 9.09 7.27
CA ALA A 345 25.62 10.34 6.97
C ALA A 345 24.77 10.79 8.17
N THR A 346 24.50 12.10 8.27
CA THR A 346 23.77 12.69 9.41
C THR A 346 22.58 13.53 8.96
N PHE A 347 21.48 13.45 9.71
CA PHE A 347 20.31 14.30 9.51
C PHE A 347 20.34 15.53 10.39
N HIS A 348 19.98 16.67 9.79
CA HIS A 348 19.74 17.90 10.49
C HIS A 348 18.39 18.47 10.09
N GLN A 349 17.56 18.81 11.08
CA GLN A 349 16.34 19.55 10.80
C GLN A 349 16.71 20.97 10.35
N VAL A 350 16.18 21.39 9.20
CA VAL A 350 16.43 22.71 8.63
C VAL A 350 15.12 23.48 8.61
N PRO A 351 15.10 24.78 8.97
CA PRO A 351 13.90 25.59 8.84
C PRO A 351 13.46 25.68 7.37
N MET A 352 12.15 25.65 7.15
CA MET A 352 11.57 25.94 5.84
C MET A 352 11.76 27.42 5.51
N GLY A 353 12.08 27.72 4.25
CA GLY A 353 12.08 29.09 3.74
C GLY A 353 10.66 29.66 3.58
N ASP A 354 10.56 30.96 3.35
CA ASP A 354 9.28 31.64 3.12
C ASP A 354 8.57 31.05 1.89
N GLY A 355 7.36 30.55 2.08
CA GLY A 355 6.56 29.92 1.02
C GLY A 355 6.98 28.49 0.64
N GLU A 356 7.96 27.89 1.32
CA GLU A 356 8.42 26.52 1.02
C GLU A 356 7.48 25.43 1.60
N SER A 357 6.74 25.74 2.67
CA SER A 357 5.85 24.77 3.33
C SER A 357 4.38 24.99 2.96
N TRP A 358 3.67 23.90 2.69
CA TRP A 358 2.22 23.87 2.48
C TRP A 358 1.40 23.63 3.77
N HIS A 359 2.05 23.21 4.87
CA HIS A 359 1.37 22.98 6.14
C HIS A 359 2.30 23.13 7.37
N PRO A 360 1.84 23.70 8.49
CA PRO A 360 2.70 23.95 9.67
C PRO A 360 3.37 22.71 10.29
N ASN A 361 2.79 21.52 10.09
CA ASN A 361 3.33 20.27 10.64
C ASN A 361 4.38 19.61 9.72
N VAL A 362 4.68 20.18 8.55
CA VAL A 362 5.71 19.65 7.65
C VAL A 362 7.09 19.96 8.23
N ILE A 363 7.93 18.93 8.30
CA ILE A 363 9.29 19.02 8.81
C ILE A 363 10.24 18.74 7.65
N LYS A 364 11.24 19.62 7.46
CA LYS A 364 12.33 19.41 6.51
C LYS A 364 13.56 18.87 7.24
N LEU A 365 14.01 17.71 6.79
CA LEU A 365 15.25 17.09 7.25
C LEU A 365 16.26 17.12 6.10
N SER A 366 17.45 17.66 6.37
CA SER A 366 18.59 17.68 5.47
C SER A 366 19.52 16.53 5.80
N LEU A 367 19.74 15.61 4.86
CA LEU A 367 20.77 14.59 4.96
C LEU A 367 22.11 15.18 4.53
N HIS A 368 23.09 15.19 5.42
CA HIS A 368 24.46 15.58 5.14
C HIS A 368 25.28 14.30 5.00
N HIS A 369 25.53 13.90 3.77
CA HIS A 369 26.65 13.03 3.43
C HIS A 369 27.86 13.95 3.14
N PRO A 370 29.13 13.53 3.36
CA PRO A 370 30.32 14.35 3.07
C PRO A 370 30.33 15.10 1.72
N ASP A 371 29.50 14.70 0.77
CA ASP A 371 29.44 15.24 -0.58
C ASP A 371 28.09 15.91 -0.97
N GLU A 372 26.97 15.76 -0.23
CA GLU A 372 25.63 16.17 -0.71
C GLU A 372 24.59 16.50 0.39
N ILE A 373 23.53 17.25 0.00
CA ILE A 373 22.37 17.67 0.82
C ILE A 373 21.07 17.17 0.19
N ILE A 374 20.20 16.50 0.96
CA ILE A 374 18.90 16.04 0.44
C ILE A 374 17.75 16.14 1.46
N ALA A 375 16.53 16.40 0.99
CA ALA A 375 15.34 16.67 1.80
C ALA A 375 14.34 15.50 1.84
N LEU A 376 13.85 15.14 3.03
CA LEU A 376 12.79 14.14 3.25
C LEU A 376 11.50 14.81 3.75
N VAL A 377 10.35 14.38 3.20
CA VAL A 377 9.01 14.76 3.63
C VAL A 377 8.26 13.50 4.07
N CYS A 378 7.81 13.47 5.32
CA CYS A 378 6.96 12.40 5.84
C CYS A 378 5.66 12.99 6.39
N ASN A 379 4.53 12.32 6.13
CA ASN A 379 3.23 12.72 6.65
C ASN A 379 2.80 11.76 7.76
N PHE A 380 2.79 12.22 9.00
CA PHE A 380 2.36 11.42 10.15
C PHE A 380 0.97 11.86 10.59
N SER A 381 0.07 10.89 10.73
CA SER A 381 -1.27 11.08 11.27
C SER A 381 -1.22 11.43 12.77
N SER A 382 -0.83 12.66 13.09
CA SER A 382 -0.96 13.18 14.44
C SER A 382 -1.39 14.64 14.43
N SER A 383 -2.48 14.91 15.14
CA SER A 383 -2.97 16.25 15.44
C SER A 383 -2.02 17.09 16.31
N ARG A 384 -0.84 16.54 16.69
CA ARG A 384 0.09 17.11 17.67
C ARG A 384 1.52 17.36 17.15
N GLY A 385 1.78 17.18 15.85
CA GLY A 385 3.10 17.45 15.24
C GLY A 385 4.23 16.67 15.91
N LEU A 386 5.37 17.31 16.22
CA LEU A 386 6.55 16.69 16.86
C LEU A 386 6.32 16.12 18.27
N THR A 387 5.19 16.47 18.91
CA THR A 387 4.80 15.94 20.23
C THR A 387 3.90 14.71 20.13
N ALA A 388 3.71 14.19 18.92
CA ALA A 388 3.03 12.93 18.67
C ALA A 388 3.72 11.78 19.40
N ARG A 389 2.94 10.93 20.05
CA ARG A 389 3.37 9.63 20.55
C ARG A 389 2.91 8.58 19.55
N LEU A 390 3.86 7.78 19.08
CA LEU A 390 3.65 6.75 18.09
C LEU A 390 3.35 5.42 18.80
N ASN A 391 2.39 4.66 18.30
CA ASN A 391 2.32 3.25 18.66
C ASN A 391 3.47 2.51 17.96
N HIS A 392 3.79 1.30 18.44
CA HIS A 392 4.90 0.55 17.85
C HIS A 392 4.70 0.24 16.35
N CYS A 393 3.46 -0.02 15.91
CA CYS A 393 3.12 -0.14 14.48
C CYS A 393 3.45 1.14 13.69
N ASP A 394 3.19 2.33 14.25
CA ASP A 394 3.50 3.60 13.58
C ASP A 394 5.02 3.83 13.50
N VAL A 395 5.79 3.31 14.46
CA VAL A 395 7.26 3.32 14.42
C VAL A 395 7.78 2.38 13.33
N GLU A 396 7.19 1.20 13.18
CA GLU A 396 7.51 0.27 12.09
C GLU A 396 7.23 0.91 10.73
N THR A 397 6.05 1.53 10.54
CA THR A 397 5.73 2.30 9.32
C THR A 397 6.71 3.45 9.10
N LEU A 398 7.08 4.21 10.13
CA LEU A 398 8.08 5.27 10.01
C LEU A 398 9.41 4.73 9.45
N PHE A 399 9.87 3.58 9.94
CA PHE A 399 11.11 2.98 9.50
C PHE A 399 10.99 2.42 8.08
N HIS A 400 9.83 1.85 7.73
CA HIS A 400 9.51 1.39 6.36
C HIS A 400 9.64 2.54 5.35
N GLU A 401 8.93 3.64 5.56
CA GLU A 401 8.96 4.83 4.69
C GLU A 401 10.36 5.45 4.63
N PHE A 402 11.09 5.40 5.74
CA PHE A 402 12.46 5.88 5.79
C PHE A 402 13.43 5.00 5.00
N GLY A 403 13.16 3.70 4.88
CA GLY A 403 13.90 2.81 3.98
C GLY A 403 13.74 3.20 2.52
N HIS A 404 12.52 3.53 2.08
CA HIS A 404 12.24 4.07 0.73
C HIS A 404 12.92 5.42 0.50
N ALA A 405 12.90 6.29 1.51
CA ALA A 405 13.61 7.55 1.47
C ALA A 405 15.11 7.32 1.24
N LEU A 406 15.77 6.50 2.05
CA LEU A 406 17.20 6.24 1.91
C LEU A 406 17.56 5.57 0.59
N HIS A 407 16.71 4.67 0.09
CA HIS A 407 16.88 4.09 -1.23
C HIS A 407 16.91 5.17 -2.31
N SER A 408 16.05 6.19 -2.21
CA SER A 408 16.05 7.34 -3.09
C SER A 408 17.24 8.27 -2.89
N LEU A 409 17.55 8.60 -1.63
CA LEU A 409 18.56 9.57 -1.24
C LEU A 409 20.00 9.10 -1.53
N LEU A 410 20.27 7.81 -1.33
CA LEU A 410 21.62 7.25 -1.49
C LEU A 410 21.86 6.68 -2.89
N SER A 411 20.88 6.81 -3.79
CA SER A 411 21.00 6.38 -5.19
C SER A 411 22.00 7.25 -5.94
N ARG A 412 23.05 6.62 -6.49
CA ARG A 412 24.06 7.29 -7.33
C ARG A 412 24.00 6.73 -8.74
N THR A 413 23.21 7.39 -9.59
CA THR A 413 22.99 6.99 -10.98
C THR A 413 23.27 8.16 -11.92
N GLU A 414 23.77 7.86 -13.12
CA GLU A 414 24.00 8.85 -14.18
C GLU A 414 22.67 9.31 -14.79
N TYR A 415 21.67 8.40 -14.84
CA TYR A 415 20.36 8.65 -15.44
C TYR A 415 19.26 8.72 -14.36
N GLN A 416 18.33 9.66 -14.52
CA GLN A 416 17.16 9.79 -13.66
C GLN A 416 16.26 8.57 -13.74
N HIS A 417 16.20 7.92 -14.90
CA HIS A 417 15.42 6.71 -15.11
C HIS A 417 15.79 5.56 -14.14
N PHE A 418 17.02 5.55 -13.60
CA PHE A 418 17.48 4.58 -12.60
C PHE A 418 17.52 5.12 -11.17
N SER A 419 17.20 6.39 -10.98
CA SER A 419 17.36 7.03 -9.69
C SER A 419 16.32 6.52 -8.68
N GLY A 420 16.80 6.14 -7.51
CA GLY A 420 16.03 5.84 -6.32
C GLY A 420 15.21 4.56 -6.41
N THR A 421 13.91 4.67 -6.10
CA THR A 421 13.00 3.51 -6.07
C THR A 421 12.55 3.02 -7.45
N ARG A 422 13.12 3.56 -8.55
CA ARG A 422 12.86 3.13 -9.95
C ARG A 422 13.55 1.80 -10.28
N VAL A 423 13.24 0.77 -9.49
CA VAL A 423 13.70 -0.61 -9.64
C VAL A 423 12.52 -1.52 -9.97
N ALA A 424 12.78 -2.81 -10.21
CA ALA A 424 11.74 -3.81 -10.35
C ALA A 424 10.81 -3.81 -9.10
N LEU A 425 9.49 -3.86 -9.31
CA LEU A 425 8.50 -3.68 -8.24
C LEU A 425 8.66 -4.73 -7.12
N ASP A 426 9.05 -5.95 -7.47
CA ASP A 426 9.29 -7.05 -6.54
C ASP A 426 10.59 -6.91 -5.72
N VAL A 427 11.38 -5.85 -5.97
CA VAL A 427 12.59 -5.49 -5.22
C VAL A 427 12.43 -4.18 -4.47
N ALA A 428 11.57 -3.28 -4.95
CA ALA A 428 11.38 -1.94 -4.41
C ALA A 428 11.12 -1.94 -2.89
N GLU A 429 10.41 -2.97 -2.39
CA GLU A 429 10.10 -3.15 -0.97
C GLU A 429 11.22 -3.80 -0.14
N THR A 430 12.34 -4.19 -0.74
CA THR A 430 13.43 -4.85 0.01
C THR A 430 14.08 -3.91 1.01
N PRO A 431 14.46 -2.66 0.64
CA PRO A 431 15.06 -1.72 1.59
C PRO A 431 14.08 -1.30 2.70
N SER A 432 12.81 -1.05 2.38
CA SER A 432 11.79 -0.67 3.35
C SER A 432 11.55 -1.77 4.39
N ASN A 433 11.32 -3.01 3.94
CA ASN A 433 11.15 -4.18 4.81
C ASN A 433 12.39 -4.46 5.67
N LEU A 434 13.60 -4.24 5.14
CA LEU A 434 14.83 -4.38 5.91
C LEU A 434 14.87 -3.40 7.09
N PHE A 435 14.39 -2.17 6.88
CA PHE A 435 14.38 -1.13 7.91
C PHE A 435 13.39 -1.42 9.03
N GLU A 436 12.27 -2.09 8.74
CA GLU A 436 11.32 -2.53 9.77
C GLU A 436 12.01 -3.39 10.85
N PHE A 437 12.98 -4.24 10.50
CA PHE A 437 13.70 -5.06 11.50
C PHE A 437 14.40 -4.22 12.57
N TYR A 438 14.89 -3.03 12.23
CA TYR A 438 15.52 -2.14 13.19
C TYR A 438 14.53 -1.54 14.20
N ALA A 439 13.25 -1.39 13.82
CA ALA A 439 12.19 -0.97 14.73
C ALA A 439 11.85 -2.03 15.80
N TRP A 440 12.33 -3.28 15.65
CA TRP A 440 12.11 -4.38 16.59
C TRP A 440 13.36 -4.83 17.36
N ASP A 441 14.55 -4.33 17.00
CA ASP A 441 15.82 -4.68 17.65
C ASP A 441 16.07 -3.84 18.92
N TYR A 442 16.19 -4.50 20.07
CA TYR A 442 16.45 -3.83 21.35
C TYR A 442 17.72 -2.96 21.34
N ARG A 443 18.77 -3.37 20.62
CA ARG A 443 20.05 -2.64 20.54
C ARG A 443 19.88 -1.29 19.86
N VAL A 444 18.92 -1.19 18.95
CA VAL A 444 18.52 0.03 18.26
C VAL A 444 17.51 0.80 19.11
N LEU A 445 16.43 0.16 19.56
CA LEU A 445 15.39 0.83 20.34
C LEU A 445 15.93 1.52 21.59
N ARG A 446 16.88 0.90 22.31
CA ARG A 446 17.47 1.49 23.53
C ARG A 446 18.24 2.80 23.30
N THR A 447 18.59 3.15 22.05
CA THR A 447 19.35 4.37 21.76
C THR A 447 18.46 5.60 21.72
N PHE A 448 17.17 5.43 21.43
CA PHE A 448 16.26 6.56 21.24
C PHE A 448 14.92 6.41 21.95
N ALA A 449 14.43 5.20 22.24
CA ALA A 449 13.16 4.99 22.92
C ALA A 449 13.34 5.15 24.43
N LEU A 450 13.20 6.39 24.91
CA LEU A 450 13.47 6.79 26.29
C LEU A 450 12.17 7.24 26.98
N ASP A 451 12.02 6.89 28.26
CA ASP A 451 10.94 7.41 29.09
C ASP A 451 11.08 8.93 29.23
N GLU A 452 10.04 9.70 28.93
CA GLU A 452 10.10 11.18 29.00
C GLU A 452 10.27 11.71 30.43
N THR A 453 9.91 10.92 31.45
CA THR A 453 9.98 11.33 32.86
C THR A 453 11.31 10.92 33.48
N THR A 454 11.75 9.68 33.28
CA THR A 454 12.96 9.14 33.92
C THR A 454 14.20 9.25 33.03
N GLY A 455 14.04 9.33 31.72
CA GLY A 455 15.13 9.27 30.73
C GLY A 455 15.67 7.86 30.51
N ASP A 456 15.11 6.84 31.17
CA ASP A 456 15.57 5.46 31.05
C ASP A 456 15.17 4.85 29.70
N PRO A 457 16.01 3.99 29.11
CA PRO A 457 15.66 3.30 27.87
C PRO A 457 14.52 2.31 28.08
N ILE A 458 13.78 2.04 27.00
CA ILE A 458 12.73 1.03 26.99
C ILE A 458 13.24 -0.30 27.60
N PRO A 459 12.53 -0.91 28.56
CA PRO A 459 13.01 -2.14 29.19
C PRO A 459 13.16 -3.29 28.19
N GLU A 460 14.30 -4.00 28.22
CA GLU A 460 14.54 -5.15 27.33
C GLU A 460 13.44 -6.23 27.46
N LYS A 461 12.92 -6.41 28.68
CA LYS A 461 11.80 -7.33 28.95
C LYS A 461 10.53 -6.93 28.18
N LEU A 462 10.26 -5.63 28.05
CA LEU A 462 9.10 -5.13 27.30
C LEU A 462 9.29 -5.37 25.80
N VAL A 463 10.49 -5.11 25.26
CA VAL A 463 10.81 -5.39 23.85
C VAL A 463 10.75 -6.89 23.55
N LYS A 464 11.24 -7.75 24.45
CA LYS A 464 11.09 -9.22 24.32
C LYS A 464 9.62 -9.65 24.30
N ALA A 465 8.78 -9.06 25.16
CA ALA A 465 7.35 -9.36 25.17
C ALA A 465 6.64 -8.88 23.90
N LEU A 466 7.00 -7.69 23.38
CA LEU A 466 6.54 -7.17 22.09
C LEU A 466 6.90 -8.11 20.94
N ASN A 467 8.17 -8.51 20.85
CA ASN A 467 8.66 -9.44 19.82
C ASN A 467 7.98 -10.81 19.90
N ALA A 468 7.75 -11.32 21.11
CA ALA A 468 7.05 -12.60 21.29
C ALA A 468 5.56 -12.51 20.89
N SER A 469 4.91 -11.37 21.13
CA SER A 469 3.54 -11.10 20.70
C SER A 469 3.44 -10.94 19.16
N ARG A 470 4.41 -10.27 18.53
CA ARG A 470 4.51 -10.13 17.06
C ARG A 470 4.66 -11.49 16.38
N ASN A 471 5.60 -12.30 16.87
CA ASN A 471 5.94 -13.61 16.30
C ASN A 471 4.98 -14.73 16.71
N MET A 472 3.76 -14.36 17.12
CA MET A 472 2.71 -15.31 17.45
C MET A 472 1.82 -15.52 16.23
N PHE A 473 1.81 -16.76 15.74
CA PHE A 473 1.12 -17.23 14.53
C PHE A 473 1.65 -16.73 13.16
N PRO A 474 2.98 -16.64 12.94
CA PRO A 474 3.53 -16.16 11.68
C PRO A 474 3.27 -17.10 10.50
N ALA A 475 3.05 -18.40 10.74
CA ALA A 475 2.80 -19.35 9.65
C ALA A 475 1.37 -19.19 9.12
N THR A 476 0.39 -18.96 10.00
CA THR A 476 -0.99 -18.65 9.58
C THR A 476 -1.05 -17.37 8.73
N ASP A 477 -0.38 -16.29 9.17
CA ASP A 477 -0.34 -15.04 8.41
C ASP A 477 0.33 -15.21 7.04
N LEU A 478 1.48 -15.90 6.99
CA LEU A 478 2.20 -16.16 5.75
C LEU A 478 1.39 -17.06 4.80
N GLN A 479 0.71 -18.08 5.32
CA GLN A 479 -0.17 -18.95 4.55
C GLN A 479 -1.36 -18.17 3.97
N ARG A 480 -1.94 -17.24 4.74
CA ARG A 480 -3.02 -16.36 4.27
C ARG A 480 -2.54 -15.48 3.12
N GLN A 481 -1.39 -14.83 3.25
CA GLN A 481 -0.82 -14.00 2.19
C GLN A 481 -0.50 -14.81 0.92
N GLY A 482 0.12 -15.99 1.06
CA GLY A 482 0.37 -16.88 -0.07
C GLY A 482 -0.91 -17.33 -0.77
N THR A 483 -1.96 -17.64 -0.02
CA THR A 483 -3.26 -18.06 -0.58
C THR A 483 -3.95 -16.92 -1.34
N ILE A 484 -3.88 -15.68 -0.82
CA ILE A 484 -4.39 -14.49 -1.50
C ILE A 484 -3.63 -14.25 -2.81
N ALA A 485 -2.29 -14.30 -2.77
CA ALA A 485 -1.45 -14.11 -3.95
C ALA A 485 -1.71 -15.17 -5.04
N ILE A 486 -1.81 -16.45 -4.65
CA ILE A 486 -2.19 -17.53 -5.55
C ILE A 486 -3.58 -17.27 -6.15
N SER A 487 -4.55 -16.88 -5.33
CA SER A 487 -5.92 -16.61 -5.81
C SER A 487 -5.97 -15.46 -6.82
N MET A 488 -5.13 -14.44 -6.66
CA MET A 488 -5.03 -13.33 -7.60
C MET A 488 -4.43 -13.76 -8.95
N LEU A 489 -3.46 -14.68 -8.94
CA LEU A 489 -2.74 -15.12 -10.14
C LEU A 489 -3.46 -16.26 -10.89
N ASP A 490 -4.00 -17.26 -10.17
CA ASP A 490 -4.62 -18.47 -10.74
C ASP A 490 -6.14 -18.37 -10.93
N VAL A 491 -6.85 -17.82 -9.94
CA VAL A 491 -8.29 -18.07 -9.75
C VAL A 491 -9.16 -17.01 -10.44
N LEU A 492 -8.63 -15.85 -10.81
CA LEU A 492 -9.41 -14.83 -11.53
C LEU A 492 -9.35 -15.00 -13.06
N PRO A 493 -8.19 -15.30 -13.68
CA PRO A 493 -8.14 -15.50 -15.13
C PRO A 493 -8.81 -16.80 -15.62
N GLN A 494 -8.71 -17.91 -14.87
CA GLN A 494 -9.21 -19.22 -15.33
C GLN A 494 -10.72 -19.41 -15.15
N LEU A 495 -11.32 -18.66 -14.24
CA LEU A 495 -12.61 -19.01 -13.64
C LEU A 495 -13.77 -18.23 -14.27
N TYR A 496 -13.47 -17.24 -15.11
CA TYR A 496 -14.44 -16.58 -15.98
C TYR A 496 -14.64 -17.28 -17.34
N GLY A 497 -13.86 -18.32 -17.65
CA GLY A 497 -14.18 -19.27 -18.72
C GLY A 497 -15.38 -20.18 -18.40
N LYS A 498 -15.84 -20.23 -17.14
CA LYS A 498 -17.02 -20.98 -16.69
C LYS A 498 -17.80 -20.19 -15.64
N LYS A 499 -18.89 -19.53 -16.07
CA LYS A 499 -19.99 -18.97 -15.27
C LYS A 499 -19.88 -19.17 -13.75
N TYR A 500 -19.57 -18.09 -13.02
CA TYR A 500 -19.53 -18.12 -11.57
C TYR A 500 -20.91 -18.20 -10.93
N ALA A 501 -21.09 -19.27 -10.15
CA ALA A 501 -21.84 -19.26 -8.92
C ALA A 501 -20.90 -19.81 -7.83
N LYS A 502 -20.72 -19.05 -6.74
CA LYS A 502 -20.00 -19.40 -5.49
C LYS A 502 -18.47 -19.37 -5.50
N VAL A 503 -17.86 -18.17 -5.53
CA VAL A 503 -16.72 -17.85 -4.67
C VAL A 503 -16.80 -16.36 -4.32
N ILE A 504 -17.59 -16.02 -3.29
CA ILE A 504 -17.58 -14.69 -2.66
C ILE A 504 -17.30 -14.94 -1.19
N HIS A 505 -16.05 -15.25 -0.84
CA HIS A 505 -15.55 -15.29 0.54
C HIS A 505 -14.05 -15.00 0.63
N CYS A 506 -13.44 -14.39 -0.40
CA CYS A 506 -12.02 -14.02 -0.37
C CYS A 506 -11.86 -12.50 -0.25
N PRO A 507 -11.09 -11.98 0.74
CA PRO A 507 -10.79 -10.54 0.89
C PRO A 507 -9.99 -9.92 -0.28
N ALA A 508 -9.71 -10.68 -1.34
CA ALA A 508 -8.85 -10.29 -2.46
C ALA A 508 -9.36 -9.08 -3.26
N ALA A 509 -10.63 -8.69 -3.13
CA ALA A 509 -11.21 -7.58 -3.89
C ALA A 509 -10.56 -6.22 -3.60
N GLN A 510 -10.16 -5.93 -2.36
CA GLN A 510 -9.58 -4.63 -2.00
C GLN A 510 -8.12 -4.45 -2.41
N ILE A 511 -7.38 -5.55 -2.60
CA ILE A 511 -5.96 -5.52 -3.01
C ILE A 511 -5.84 -5.45 -4.54
N MET A 512 -6.87 -5.84 -5.30
CA MET A 512 -6.84 -5.78 -6.78
C MET A 512 -6.87 -4.36 -7.38
N ALA A 513 -7.12 -3.33 -6.57
CA ALA A 513 -7.24 -1.94 -7.00
C ALA A 513 -6.07 -1.03 -6.59
N ALA A 514 -5.14 -1.58 -5.80
CA ALA A 514 -3.80 -1.01 -5.58
C ALA A 514 -2.83 -1.67 -6.56
#